data_AF-A0A2V2RVP3-F1
#
_entry.id   AF-A0A2V2RVP3-F1
#
_cell.length_a   1.000
_cell.length_b   1.000
_cell.length_c   1.000
_cell.angle_alpha   90.00
_cell.angle_beta   90.00
_cell.angle_gamma   90.00
#
_symmetry.space_group_name_H-M   'P 1'
#
loop_
_entity.id
_entity.type
_entity.pdbx_description
1 polymer ?
#
loop_
_entity_poly.entity_id
_entity_poly.type
_entity_poly.pdbx_seq_one_letter_code
_entity_poly.pdbx_strand_id
1 'polypeptide(L)'
;MLNITNISSRLAARTIDPTIIVSGQLNYDGGAILPMRLDAELGMGNSAESTRICGMAPVISDNLVNNESFRLAFAVPGVLPREQQLHFEFFATLTEKHLDAIETARALQPKGDVFLTLKFGLQYLEHGLGIHSLGAREANVAEVADKTKLLQAKFWTTSTWFKIPGSDWAHDYSPGLGIGKFMVVEIPQPRSLPTAGAAFADRVPKALSALERARHELRSGEWPEVIKALRPVWELLREVEEIKKLLIADSIPEAAATEFRDALQSLFNLASKFDHALERDRKTLQPDIKAQKEDAYFAFSVASASLNLITRKGFRQST
;
A
#
# COMPACT_ATOMS: atom_id res chain seq x y z
N MET A 1 5.55 28.81 20.93
CA MET A 1 4.19 28.56 20.39
C MET A 1 4.27 27.35 19.48
N LEU A 2 3.36 26.37 19.59
CA LEU A 2 3.33 25.19 18.71
C LEU A 2 2.27 25.39 17.63
N ASN A 3 2.64 25.29 16.37
CA ASN A 3 1.71 25.42 15.25
C ASN A 3 2.14 24.56 14.05
N ILE A 4 1.19 24.04 13.27
CA ILE A 4 1.46 23.32 12.03
C ILE A 4 1.01 24.17 10.84
N THR A 5 1.89 24.34 9.86
CA THR A 5 1.66 25.12 8.64
C THR A 5 2.09 24.35 7.39
N ASN A 6 1.75 24.90 6.22
CA ASN A 6 2.21 24.41 4.91
C ASN A 6 1.90 22.94 4.65
N ILE A 7 0.68 22.52 5.01
CA ILE A 7 0.23 21.14 4.80
C ILE A 7 -0.03 20.90 3.32
N SER A 8 0.51 19.81 2.81
CA SER A 8 0.25 19.34 1.46
C SER A 8 0.13 17.82 1.43
N SER A 9 -0.45 17.30 0.34
CA SER A 9 -0.56 15.86 0.10
C SER A 9 -0.11 15.50 -1.30
N ARG A 10 0.37 14.26 -1.46
CA ARG A 10 0.72 13.66 -2.75
C ARG A 10 0.58 12.14 -2.67
N LEU A 11 0.53 11.46 -3.82
CA LEU A 11 0.61 10.01 -3.84
C LEU A 11 2.05 9.51 -3.66
N ALA A 12 2.20 8.35 -3.02
CA ALA A 12 3.46 7.62 -3.02
C ALA A 12 3.63 6.85 -4.33
N ALA A 13 4.44 7.36 -5.25
CA ALA A 13 4.60 6.80 -6.60
C ALA A 13 5.22 5.38 -6.66
N ARG A 14 5.71 4.84 -5.54
CA ARG A 14 6.49 3.59 -5.48
C ARG A 14 5.93 2.55 -4.50
N THR A 15 4.74 2.75 -3.95
CA THR A 15 4.15 1.79 -3.01
C THR A 15 3.19 0.85 -3.72
N ILE A 16 3.18 -0.43 -3.34
CA ILE A 16 2.21 -1.41 -3.82
C ILE A 16 0.83 -1.08 -3.25
N ASP A 17 0.79 -0.73 -1.96
CA ASP A 17 -0.43 -0.34 -1.29
C ASP A 17 -0.79 1.13 -1.61
N PRO A 18 -2.08 1.43 -1.85
CA PRO A 18 -2.57 2.79 -2.05
C PRO A 18 -2.15 3.67 -0.86
N THR A 19 -1.25 4.62 -1.09
CA THR A 19 -0.65 5.42 -0.01
C THR A 19 -0.64 6.90 -0.35
N ILE A 20 -1.18 7.71 0.57
CA ILE A 20 -1.10 9.17 0.52
C ILE A 20 0.05 9.61 1.44
N ILE A 21 0.94 10.44 0.91
CA ILE A 21 1.97 11.13 1.69
C ILE A 21 1.39 12.49 2.06
N VAL A 22 1.44 12.81 3.34
CA VAL A 22 1.11 14.14 3.86
C VAL A 22 2.36 14.76 4.42
N SER A 23 2.65 15.98 4.00
CA SER A 23 3.82 16.74 4.46
C SER A 23 3.41 18.08 5.04
N GLY A 24 4.25 18.64 5.91
CA GLY A 24 4.00 19.93 6.53
C GLY A 24 5.19 20.45 7.32
N GLN A 25 4.96 21.53 8.06
CA GLN A 25 5.95 22.17 8.93
C GLN A 25 5.38 22.37 10.32
N LEU A 26 6.10 21.91 11.35
CA LEU A 26 5.83 22.23 12.75
C LEU A 26 6.71 23.41 13.15
N ASN A 27 6.08 24.53 13.50
CA ASN A 27 6.73 25.70 14.07
C ASN A 27 6.68 25.59 15.59
N TYR A 28 7.83 25.76 16.24
CA TYR A 28 7.96 25.69 17.69
C TYR A 28 8.97 26.71 18.21
N ASP A 29 8.90 26.95 19.52
CA ASP A 29 9.89 27.75 20.22
C ASP A 29 11.15 26.90 20.43
N GLY A 30 12.14 27.08 19.55
CA GLY A 30 13.37 26.28 19.55
C GLY A 30 14.28 26.49 20.76
N GLY A 31 14.03 27.53 21.57
CA GLY A 31 14.75 27.73 22.82
C GLY A 31 14.19 26.83 23.93
N ALA A 32 12.86 26.84 24.09
CA ALA A 32 12.20 26.20 25.22
C ALA A 32 11.72 24.77 24.95
N ILE A 33 11.49 24.38 23.68
CA ILE A 33 10.81 23.14 23.31
C ILE A 33 11.73 22.23 22.49
N LEU A 34 11.82 20.97 22.89
CA LEU A 34 12.47 19.88 22.14
C LEU A 34 11.43 18.82 21.73
N PRO A 35 10.99 18.81 20.46
CA PRO A 35 10.18 17.73 19.88
C PRO A 35 10.86 16.37 20.05
N MET A 36 10.15 15.40 20.62
CA MET A 36 10.65 14.03 20.75
C MET A 36 9.99 13.08 19.76
N ARG A 37 8.66 13.18 19.64
CA ARG A 37 7.85 12.29 18.83
C ARG A 37 6.65 13.03 18.27
N LEU A 38 6.43 12.90 16.97
CA LEU A 38 5.25 13.40 16.29
C LEU A 38 4.50 12.19 15.71
N ASP A 39 3.26 12.02 16.13
CA ASP A 39 2.32 11.02 15.59
C ASP A 39 1.21 11.73 14.83
N ALA A 40 0.67 11.06 13.81
CA ALA A 40 -0.43 11.59 13.01
C ALA A 40 -1.47 10.52 12.71
N GLU A 41 -2.73 10.95 12.65
CA GLU A 41 -3.85 10.14 12.18
C GLU A 41 -4.59 10.86 11.05
N LEU A 42 -5.03 10.09 10.06
CA LEU A 42 -5.86 10.58 8.97
C LEU A 42 -7.33 10.27 9.25
N GLY A 43 -8.17 11.28 9.12
CA GLY A 43 -9.61 11.23 9.24
C GLY A 43 -10.31 11.80 8.01
N MET A 44 -11.59 11.48 7.87
CA MET A 44 -12.45 11.94 6.78
C MET A 44 -13.37 13.05 7.26
N GLY A 45 -13.47 14.12 6.47
CA GLY A 45 -14.26 15.31 6.76
C GLY A 45 -13.41 16.55 7.02
N ASN A 46 -14.08 17.65 7.37
CA ASN A 46 -13.49 18.97 7.62
C ASN A 46 -13.76 19.49 9.05
N SER A 47 -14.10 18.59 9.99
CA SER A 47 -14.42 18.92 11.37
C SER A 47 -13.55 18.14 12.36
N ALA A 48 -13.51 18.60 13.62
CA ALA A 48 -12.81 17.88 14.69
C ALA A 48 -13.38 16.46 14.95
N GLU A 49 -14.65 16.25 14.59
CA GLU A 49 -15.37 14.98 14.70
C GLU A 49 -15.16 14.04 13.49
N SER A 50 -14.15 14.32 12.65
CA SER A 50 -13.82 13.50 11.48
C SER A 50 -13.77 12.01 11.80
N THR A 51 -14.35 11.18 10.93
CA THR A 51 -14.27 9.72 11.06
C THR A 51 -12.84 9.27 10.81
N ARG A 52 -12.25 8.55 11.77
CA ARG A 52 -10.88 8.03 11.64
C ARG A 52 -10.80 7.04 10.46
N ILE A 53 -9.79 7.23 9.61
CA ILE A 53 -9.47 6.32 8.50
C ILE A 53 -8.33 5.40 8.94
N CYS A 54 -7.14 5.95 9.19
CA CYS A 54 -5.97 5.18 9.57
C CYS A 54 -4.98 5.99 10.42
N GLY A 55 -4.12 5.28 11.16
CA GLY A 55 -2.91 5.86 11.73
C GLY A 55 -1.85 6.04 10.64
N MET A 56 -1.05 7.08 10.74
CA MET A 56 -0.02 7.39 9.76
C MET A 56 1.37 7.03 10.29
N ALA A 57 2.24 6.52 9.41
CA ALA A 57 3.62 6.20 9.74
C ALA A 57 4.56 7.34 9.28
N PRO A 58 5.52 7.80 10.09
CA PRO A 58 6.47 8.82 9.65
C PRO A 58 7.37 8.29 8.52
N VAL A 59 7.69 9.12 7.52
CA VAL A 59 8.54 8.74 6.37
C VAL A 59 10.00 8.56 6.79
N ILE A 60 10.48 9.39 7.72
CA ILE A 60 11.81 9.28 8.30
C ILE A 60 11.63 8.82 9.75
N SER A 61 12.03 7.58 10.03
CA SER A 61 11.98 6.96 11.36
C SER A 61 13.07 7.47 12.31
N ASP A 62 14.00 8.26 11.81
CA ASP A 62 15.20 8.61 12.57
C ASP A 62 14.88 9.76 13.52
N ASN A 63 15.03 9.45 14.81
CA ASN A 63 14.95 10.36 15.95
C ASN A 63 15.13 11.82 15.53
N LEU A 64 14.10 12.64 15.75
CA LEU A 64 14.17 14.10 15.57
C LEU A 64 15.44 14.70 16.22
N VAL A 65 15.92 14.05 17.28
CA VAL A 65 17.16 14.35 18.03
C VAL A 65 18.44 14.37 17.18
N ASN A 66 18.52 13.65 16.05
CA ASN A 66 19.77 13.53 15.26
C ASN A 66 19.99 14.64 14.22
N ASN A 67 19.07 15.60 14.09
CA ASN A 67 19.31 16.76 13.23
C ASN A 67 20.16 17.78 14.01
N GLU A 68 21.36 18.11 13.50
CA GLU A 68 22.36 18.99 14.13
C GLU A 68 21.81 20.38 14.53
N SER A 69 20.63 20.73 14.01
CA SER A 69 19.86 21.93 14.30
C SER A 69 19.13 21.90 15.66
N PHE A 70 18.96 20.74 16.30
CA PHE A 70 18.28 20.63 17.59
C PHE A 70 19.23 20.95 18.74
N ARG A 71 19.16 22.19 19.22
CA ARG A 71 19.80 22.61 20.45
C ARG A 71 18.75 23.26 21.35
N LEU A 72 18.60 22.74 22.57
CA LEU A 72 17.95 23.49 23.63
C LEU A 72 18.81 24.74 23.89
N ALA A 73 18.24 25.91 23.61
CA ALA A 73 18.92 27.18 23.75
C ALA A 73 18.22 27.99 24.85
N PHE A 74 19.00 28.43 25.83
CA PHE A 74 18.46 29.20 26.95
C PHE A 74 17.83 30.51 26.46
N ALA A 75 16.64 30.81 26.96
CA ALA A 75 15.98 32.09 26.71
C ALA A 75 16.75 33.20 27.45
N VAL A 76 17.44 34.07 26.70
CA VAL A 76 18.11 35.26 27.23
C VAL A 76 17.07 36.38 27.37
N PRO A 77 16.99 37.12 28.50
CA PRO A 77 16.05 38.21 28.65
C PRO A 77 16.24 39.26 27.54
N GLY A 78 15.14 39.64 26.89
CA GLY A 78 15.16 40.59 25.78
C GLY A 78 15.50 39.98 24.41
N VAL A 79 15.85 38.70 24.33
CA VAL A 79 16.00 37.98 23.05
C VAL A 79 14.77 37.12 22.86
N LEU A 80 14.00 37.38 21.80
CA LEU A 80 12.87 36.54 21.45
C LEU A 80 13.38 35.12 21.14
N PRO A 81 12.69 34.07 21.63
CA PRO A 81 13.04 32.71 21.28
C PRO A 81 13.08 32.55 19.76
N ARG A 82 14.12 31.88 19.26
CA ARG A 82 14.23 31.59 17.82
C ARG A 82 13.13 30.60 17.45
N GLU A 83 12.20 31.05 16.63
CA GLU A 83 11.24 30.15 15.98
C GLU A 83 12.02 29.13 15.16
N GLN A 84 11.77 27.85 15.43
CA GLN A 84 12.34 26.73 14.68
C GLN A 84 11.24 26.03 13.90
N GLN A 85 11.62 25.47 12.76
CA GLN A 85 10.71 24.75 11.87
C GLN A 85 11.20 23.31 11.69
N LEU A 86 10.31 22.36 11.92
CA LEU A 86 10.52 20.95 11.64
C LEU A 86 9.66 20.54 10.46
N HIS A 87 10.30 20.13 9.36
CA HIS A 87 9.58 19.48 8.26
C HIS A 87 9.25 18.03 8.63
N PHE A 88 8.03 17.61 8.33
CA PHE A 88 7.58 16.24 8.52
C PHE A 88 6.93 15.70 7.25
N GLU A 89 7.02 14.38 7.07
CA GLU A 89 6.21 13.63 6.12
C GLU A 89 5.66 12.37 6.79
N PHE A 90 4.41 12.02 6.47
CA PHE A 90 3.72 10.84 6.98
C PHE A 90 3.10 10.04 5.83
N PHE A 91 3.20 8.71 5.89
CA PHE A 91 2.51 7.76 5.04
C PHE A 91 1.17 7.37 5.65
N ALA A 92 0.09 7.58 4.89
CA ALA A 92 -1.22 7.01 5.16
C ALA A 92 -1.48 5.88 4.16
N THR A 93 -1.21 4.64 4.59
CA THR A 93 -1.54 3.44 3.81
C THR A 93 -3.04 3.15 3.91
N LEU A 94 -3.70 3.04 2.77
CA LEU A 94 -5.14 2.92 2.64
C LEU A 94 -5.52 1.49 2.24
N THR A 95 -6.44 0.90 3.00
CA THR A 95 -7.08 -0.35 2.63
C THR A 95 -8.24 -0.09 1.67
N GLU A 96 -8.75 -1.12 1.02
CA GLU A 96 -9.96 -1.03 0.19
C GLU A 96 -11.13 -0.39 0.94
N LYS A 97 -11.37 -0.81 2.18
CA LYS A 97 -12.40 -0.21 3.05
C LYS A 97 -12.20 1.28 3.29
N HIS A 98 -10.94 1.74 3.38
CA HIS A 98 -10.62 3.16 3.52
C HIS A 98 -10.96 3.92 2.24
N LEU A 99 -10.59 3.37 1.08
CA LEU A 99 -10.87 3.97 -0.23
C LEU A 99 -12.38 4.04 -0.48
N ASP A 100 -13.14 3.00 -0.17
CA ASP A 100 -14.59 2.96 -0.29
C ASP A 100 -15.27 4.02 0.60
N ALA A 101 -14.78 4.19 1.82
CA ALA A 101 -15.27 5.22 2.73
C ALA A 101 -15.03 6.62 2.15
N ILE A 102 -13.82 6.86 1.61
CA ILE A 102 -13.46 8.13 0.97
C ILE A 102 -14.34 8.39 -0.26
N GLU A 103 -14.53 7.40 -1.14
CA GLU A 103 -15.39 7.54 -2.32
C GLU A 103 -16.85 7.77 -1.95
N THR A 104 -17.36 7.07 -0.93
CA THR A 104 -18.72 7.26 -0.43
C THR A 104 -18.91 8.70 0.07
N ALA A 105 -17.97 9.22 0.86
CA ALA A 105 -18.04 10.60 1.33
C ALA A 105 -17.87 11.62 0.19
N ARG A 106 -17.01 11.33 -0.79
CA ARG A 106 -16.80 12.14 -1.98
C ARG A 106 -18.07 12.26 -2.81
N ALA A 107 -18.78 11.15 -3.03
CA ALA A 107 -20.02 11.11 -3.80
C ALA A 107 -21.14 11.97 -3.19
N LEU A 108 -21.09 12.22 -1.87
CA LEU A 108 -22.02 13.13 -1.18
C LEU A 108 -21.66 14.62 -1.39
N GLN A 109 -20.46 14.93 -1.88
CA GLN A 109 -20.04 16.31 -2.13
C GLN A 109 -20.46 16.76 -3.54
N PRO A 110 -21.13 17.92 -3.71
CA PRO A 110 -21.60 18.38 -5.02
C PRO A 110 -20.50 18.54 -6.08
N LYS A 111 -19.27 18.84 -5.64
CA LYS A 111 -18.09 19.00 -6.52
C LYS A 111 -17.18 17.77 -6.55
N GLY A 112 -17.53 16.72 -5.80
CA GLY A 112 -16.66 15.56 -5.61
C GLY A 112 -15.34 15.90 -4.91
N ASP A 113 -15.28 17.01 -4.15
CA ASP A 113 -14.11 17.38 -3.36
C ASP A 113 -13.90 16.37 -2.22
N VAL A 114 -12.65 16.06 -1.90
CA VAL A 114 -12.30 15.20 -0.76
C VAL A 114 -11.73 16.05 0.36
N PHE A 115 -12.32 15.93 1.54
CA PHE A 115 -11.87 16.61 2.75
C PHE A 115 -11.23 15.61 3.70
N LEU A 116 -9.96 15.84 4.02
CA LEU A 116 -9.19 15.00 4.93
C LEU A 116 -8.78 15.82 6.14
N THR A 117 -9.03 15.27 7.32
CA THR A 117 -8.61 15.83 8.61
C THR A 117 -7.37 15.11 9.09
N LEU A 118 -6.40 15.87 9.58
CA LEU A 118 -5.18 15.38 10.22
C LEU A 118 -5.25 15.68 11.70
N LYS A 119 -5.06 14.64 12.52
CA LYS A 119 -4.94 14.77 13.97
C LYS A 119 -3.50 14.50 14.35
N PHE A 120 -2.84 15.48 14.96
CA PHE A 120 -1.44 15.39 15.36
C PHE A 120 -1.34 15.24 16.87
N GLY A 121 -0.40 14.41 17.30
CA GLY A 121 0.07 14.31 18.68
C GLY A 121 1.57 14.56 18.74
N LEU A 122 2.00 15.55 19.50
CA LEU A 122 3.40 15.87 19.72
C LEU A 122 3.77 15.59 21.18
N GLN A 123 4.71 14.69 21.38
CA GLN A 123 5.42 14.56 22.63
C GLN A 123 6.70 15.41 22.56
N TYR A 124 6.90 16.28 23.55
CA TYR A 124 8.04 17.19 23.58
C TYR A 124 8.56 17.40 25.00
N LEU A 125 9.81 17.82 25.12
CA LEU A 125 10.40 18.29 26.37
C LEU A 125 10.37 19.81 26.40
N GLU A 126 9.96 20.37 27.54
CA GLU A 126 10.00 21.80 27.80
C GLU A 126 10.87 22.07 29.01
N HIS A 127 11.79 23.03 28.92
CA HIS A 127 12.62 23.41 30.06
C HIS A 127 12.07 24.65 30.79
N GLY A 128 12.17 24.67 32.11
CA GLY A 128 11.80 25.83 32.94
C GLY A 128 12.92 26.83 33.19
N LEU A 129 14.01 26.76 32.42
CA LEU A 129 15.19 27.61 32.60
C LEU A 129 14.95 29.03 32.08
N GLY A 130 15.07 30.01 32.97
CA GLY A 130 15.22 31.42 32.65
C GLY A 130 16.67 31.84 32.81
N ILE A 131 17.10 32.88 32.10
CA ILE A 131 18.37 33.56 32.39
C ILE A 131 18.06 34.82 33.20
N HIS A 132 18.80 35.03 34.28
CA HIS A 132 18.76 36.26 35.06
C HIS A 132 20.13 36.94 35.05
N SER A 133 20.13 38.27 34.89
CA SER A 133 21.32 39.08 35.09
C SER A 133 21.42 39.44 36.57
N LEU A 134 22.49 38.99 37.22
CA LEU A 134 22.81 39.43 38.58
C LEU A 134 23.50 40.79 38.46
N GLY A 135 22.80 41.88 38.80
CA GLY A 135 23.27 43.27 38.59
C GLY A 135 24.63 43.66 39.18
N ALA A 136 25.31 42.78 39.93
CA ALA A 136 26.66 42.97 40.45
C ALA A 136 27.76 42.17 39.71
N ARG A 137 27.40 41.27 38.78
CA ARG A 137 28.33 40.48 37.96
C ARG A 137 27.91 40.59 36.50
N GLU A 138 28.84 40.86 35.59
CA GLU A 138 28.63 40.75 34.13
C GLU A 138 28.41 39.30 33.64
N ALA A 139 27.89 38.42 34.50
CA ALA A 139 27.68 37.02 34.21
C ALA A 139 26.18 36.71 34.29
N ASN A 140 25.65 36.21 33.16
CA ASN A 140 24.30 35.66 33.08
C ASN A 140 24.27 34.33 33.84
N VAL A 141 23.27 34.16 34.73
CA VAL A 141 23.05 32.90 35.46
C VAL A 141 21.75 32.28 34.96
N ALA A 142 21.79 30.99 34.65
CA ALA A 142 20.59 30.21 34.38
C ALA A 142 19.93 29.82 35.71
N GLU A 143 18.66 30.18 35.89
CA GLU A 143 17.86 29.85 37.06
C GLU A 143 16.61 29.09 36.63
N VAL A 144 16.24 28.08 37.41
CA VAL A 144 14.92 27.45 37.27
C VAL A 144 14.01 28.12 38.28
N ALA A 145 13.09 28.97 37.80
CA ALA A 145 12.16 29.71 38.67
C ALA A 145 11.33 28.77 39.55
N ASP A 146 11.00 27.58 39.04
CA ASP A 146 10.38 26.50 39.78
C ASP A 146 11.32 25.28 39.80
N LYS A 147 11.97 25.04 40.94
CA LYS A 147 12.98 23.97 41.14
C LYS A 147 12.50 22.56 40.77
N THR A 148 11.19 22.35 40.60
CA THR A 148 10.60 21.06 40.21
C THR A 148 10.41 20.90 38.70
N LYS A 149 10.64 21.97 37.91
CA LYS A 149 10.31 22.02 36.47
C LYS A 149 11.52 22.28 35.58
N LEU A 150 12.68 21.71 35.92
CA LEU A 150 13.88 21.85 35.10
C LEU A 150 13.64 21.35 33.67
N LEU A 151 13.08 20.16 33.52
CA LEU A 151 12.73 19.55 32.25
C LEU A 151 11.45 18.73 32.40
N GLN A 152 10.44 19.01 31.57
CA GLN A 152 9.15 18.34 31.65
C GLN A 152 8.76 17.74 30.29
N ALA A 153 8.39 16.46 30.30
CA ALA A 153 7.71 15.86 29.17
C ALA A 153 6.26 16.33 29.13
N LYS A 154 5.85 16.92 28.00
CA LYS A 154 4.50 17.39 27.75
C LYS A 154 3.96 16.78 26.46
N PHE A 155 2.65 16.88 26.30
CA PHE A 155 1.94 16.42 25.13
C PHE A 155 1.06 17.55 24.58
N TRP A 156 1.10 17.74 23.27
CA TRP A 156 0.28 18.70 22.55
C TRP A 156 -0.49 17.98 21.45
N THR A 157 -1.77 18.29 21.32
CA THR A 157 -2.60 17.81 20.24
C THR A 157 -3.17 18.97 19.45
N THR A 158 -3.30 18.75 18.14
CA THR A 158 -4.03 19.66 17.27
C THR A 158 -4.69 18.90 16.15
N SER A 159 -5.72 19.49 15.56
CA SER A 159 -6.35 18.99 14.35
C SER A 159 -6.44 20.08 13.32
N THR A 160 -6.27 19.70 12.07
CA THR A 160 -6.37 20.58 10.90
C THR A 160 -6.92 19.76 9.74
N TRP A 161 -7.35 20.40 8.67
CA TRP A 161 -7.87 19.71 7.51
C TRP A 161 -7.36 20.35 6.23
N PHE A 162 -7.35 19.56 5.17
CA PHE A 162 -7.03 20.02 3.84
C PHE A 162 -8.03 19.45 2.84
N LYS A 163 -8.15 20.14 1.71
CA LYS A 163 -9.06 19.78 0.62
C LYS A 163 -8.25 19.32 -0.57
N ILE A 164 -8.62 18.17 -1.11
CA ILE A 164 -8.22 17.74 -2.44
C ILE A 164 -9.40 18.07 -3.38
N PRO A 165 -9.23 18.98 -4.35
CA PRO A 165 -10.26 19.28 -5.34
C PRO A 165 -10.74 18.01 -6.05
N GLY A 166 -12.03 17.93 -6.38
CA GLY A 166 -12.58 16.75 -7.04
C GLY A 166 -11.96 16.42 -8.40
N SER A 167 -11.49 17.43 -9.13
CA SER A 167 -10.70 17.28 -10.36
C SER A 167 -9.38 16.55 -10.10
N ASP A 168 -8.61 17.06 -9.13
CA ASP A 168 -7.30 16.53 -8.77
C ASP A 168 -7.47 15.12 -8.20
N TRP A 169 -8.53 14.89 -7.42
CA TRP A 169 -8.88 13.57 -6.95
C TRP A 169 -9.12 12.60 -8.11
N ALA A 170 -9.94 12.98 -9.08
CA ALA A 170 -10.28 12.12 -10.21
C ALA A 170 -9.09 11.85 -11.15
N HIS A 171 -8.23 12.85 -11.37
CA HIS A 171 -7.11 12.77 -12.32
C HIS A 171 -5.82 12.25 -11.70
N ASP A 172 -5.47 12.72 -10.51
CA ASP A 172 -4.14 12.51 -9.93
C ASP A 172 -4.16 11.48 -8.80
N TYR A 173 -5.23 11.39 -8.01
CA TYR A 173 -5.31 10.50 -6.85
C TYR A 173 -5.95 9.15 -7.19
N SER A 174 -7.21 9.16 -7.65
CA SER A 174 -8.02 7.97 -7.90
C SER A 174 -7.31 6.92 -8.77
N PRO A 175 -6.65 7.28 -9.89
CA PRO A 175 -5.96 6.29 -10.72
C PRO A 175 -4.76 5.66 -10.02
N GLY A 176 -3.99 6.44 -9.26
CA GLY A 176 -2.81 5.96 -8.55
C GLY A 176 -3.14 5.20 -7.27
N LEU A 177 -4.32 5.42 -6.69
CA LEU A 177 -4.87 4.63 -5.58
C LEU A 177 -5.56 3.34 -6.05
N GLY A 178 -5.62 3.09 -7.37
CA GLY A 178 -6.29 1.91 -7.94
C GLY A 178 -7.81 1.96 -7.87
N ILE A 179 -8.41 3.09 -7.51
CA ILE A 179 -9.86 3.27 -7.43
C ILE A 179 -10.44 3.20 -8.86
N GLY A 180 -11.36 2.26 -9.06
CA GLY A 180 -12.02 2.02 -10.36
C GLY A 180 -11.25 1.17 -11.36
N LYS A 181 -10.06 0.65 -11.02
CA LYS A 181 -9.27 -0.26 -11.88
C LYS A 181 -8.99 -1.58 -11.18
N PHE A 182 -10.03 -2.30 -10.78
CA PHE A 182 -9.89 -3.67 -10.31
C PHE A 182 -10.49 -4.64 -11.31
N MET A 183 -9.73 -5.67 -11.63
CA MET A 183 -10.24 -6.87 -12.28
C MET A 183 -10.40 -7.91 -11.19
N VAL A 184 -11.65 -8.24 -10.85
CA VAL A 184 -11.92 -9.33 -9.91
C VAL A 184 -11.67 -10.64 -10.64
N VAL A 185 -10.61 -11.32 -10.25
CA VAL A 185 -10.33 -12.67 -10.73
C VAL A 185 -10.70 -13.64 -9.62
N GLU A 186 -11.75 -14.41 -9.84
CA GLU A 186 -12.18 -15.43 -8.90
C GLU A 186 -11.13 -16.56 -8.84
N ILE A 187 -10.62 -16.81 -7.64
CA ILE A 187 -9.82 -18.01 -7.36
C ILE A 187 -10.80 -19.16 -7.14
N PRO A 188 -10.73 -20.24 -7.94
CA PRO A 188 -11.62 -21.36 -7.75
C PRO A 188 -11.34 -22.05 -6.42
N GLN A 189 -12.37 -22.18 -5.57
CA GLN A 189 -12.33 -23.05 -4.39
C GLN A 189 -13.42 -24.13 -4.56
N PRO A 190 -13.08 -25.26 -5.19
CA PRO A 190 -14.07 -26.30 -5.36
C PRO A 190 -14.40 -26.98 -4.03
N ARG A 191 -15.71 -27.19 -3.78
CA ARG A 191 -16.21 -27.84 -2.55
C ARG A 191 -16.03 -29.36 -2.54
N SER A 192 -15.85 -29.97 -3.71
CA SER A 192 -15.58 -31.39 -3.93
C SER A 192 -14.47 -31.53 -4.99
N LEU A 193 -13.92 -32.72 -5.23
CA LEU A 193 -13.03 -32.95 -6.37
C LEU A 193 -13.87 -33.30 -7.61
N PRO A 194 -13.49 -32.84 -8.82
CA PRO A 194 -14.25 -33.19 -10.03
C PRO A 194 -14.16 -34.69 -10.27
N THR A 195 -15.29 -35.33 -10.63
CA THR A 195 -15.34 -36.76 -11.00
C THR A 195 -14.86 -37.03 -12.44
N ALA A 196 -14.40 -35.98 -13.15
CA ALA A 196 -13.62 -36.14 -14.38
C ALA A 196 -12.39 -37.02 -14.08
N GLY A 197 -12.02 -37.90 -15.02
CA GLY A 197 -11.19 -39.10 -14.82
C GLY A 197 -10.06 -38.99 -13.77
N ALA A 198 -9.70 -40.12 -13.13
CA ALA A 198 -8.81 -40.16 -11.96
C ALA A 198 -7.54 -39.29 -12.06
N ALA A 199 -6.93 -39.18 -13.24
CA ALA A 199 -5.77 -38.33 -13.48
C ALA A 199 -6.05 -36.82 -13.39
N PHE A 200 -7.25 -36.37 -13.76
CA PHE A 200 -7.71 -34.99 -13.66
C PHE A 200 -8.00 -34.60 -12.20
N ALA A 201 -8.74 -35.46 -11.49
CA ALA A 201 -9.08 -35.26 -10.07
C ALA A 201 -7.83 -35.10 -9.17
N ASP A 202 -6.75 -35.85 -9.45
CA ASP A 202 -5.50 -35.80 -8.68
C ASP A 202 -4.66 -34.53 -8.93
N ARG A 203 -4.84 -33.87 -10.08
CA ARG A 203 -4.03 -32.71 -10.49
C ARG A 203 -4.65 -31.37 -10.12
N VAL A 204 -5.98 -31.31 -10.02
CA VAL A 204 -6.69 -30.08 -9.61
C VAL A 204 -6.18 -29.54 -8.27
N PRO A 205 -5.99 -30.34 -7.20
CA PRO A 205 -5.43 -29.85 -5.93
C PRO A 205 -4.03 -29.24 -6.08
N LYS A 206 -3.19 -29.82 -6.96
CA LYS A 206 -1.84 -29.30 -7.23
C LYS A 206 -1.90 -27.94 -7.92
N ALA A 207 -2.79 -27.79 -8.90
CA ALA A 207 -3.03 -26.51 -9.58
C ALA A 207 -3.58 -25.44 -8.61
N LEU A 208 -4.49 -25.80 -7.71
CA LEU A 208 -5.01 -24.88 -6.69
C LEU A 208 -3.94 -24.40 -5.72
N SER A 209 -3.12 -25.33 -5.20
CA SER A 209 -1.99 -24.99 -4.31
C SER A 209 -0.96 -24.11 -5.02
N ALA A 210 -0.66 -24.41 -6.29
CA ALA A 210 0.20 -23.59 -7.14
C ALA A 210 -0.35 -22.17 -7.34
N LEU A 211 -1.67 -22.02 -7.49
CA LEU A 211 -2.30 -20.73 -7.65
C LEU A 211 -2.23 -19.87 -6.37
N GLU A 212 -2.42 -20.48 -5.19
CA GLU A 212 -2.22 -19.77 -3.91
C GLU A 212 -0.76 -19.38 -3.68
N ARG A 213 0.19 -20.23 -4.07
CA ARG A 213 1.61 -19.87 -4.05
C ARG A 213 1.88 -18.69 -4.98
N ALA A 214 1.41 -18.74 -6.23
CA ALA A 214 1.58 -17.65 -7.19
C ALA A 214 0.96 -16.33 -6.68
N ARG A 215 -0.17 -16.40 -5.97
CA ARG A 215 -0.77 -15.24 -5.31
C ARG A 215 0.11 -14.66 -4.22
N HIS A 216 0.79 -15.51 -3.44
CA HIS A 216 1.75 -15.06 -2.43
C HIS A 216 2.92 -14.34 -3.09
N GLU A 217 3.55 -14.93 -4.12
CA GLU A 217 4.65 -14.30 -4.85
C GLU A 217 4.23 -12.96 -5.50
N LEU A 218 3.00 -12.90 -6.01
CA LEU A 218 2.44 -11.69 -6.62
C LEU A 218 2.26 -10.56 -5.59
N ARG A 219 1.93 -10.90 -4.35
CA ARG A 219 1.86 -9.92 -3.24
C ARG A 219 3.24 -9.49 -2.75
N SER A 220 4.22 -10.39 -2.81
CA SER A 220 5.60 -10.12 -2.40
C SER A 220 6.39 -9.31 -3.46
N GLY A 221 5.87 -9.19 -4.68
CA GLY A 221 6.54 -8.45 -5.75
C GLY A 221 7.55 -9.26 -6.56
N GLU A 222 7.57 -10.58 -6.36
CA GLU A 222 8.51 -11.50 -6.99
C GLU A 222 7.98 -11.98 -8.36
N TRP A 223 7.94 -11.08 -9.34
CA TRP A 223 7.27 -11.31 -10.64
C TRP A 223 7.72 -12.58 -11.38
N PRO A 224 9.03 -12.91 -11.46
CA PRO A 224 9.46 -14.15 -12.10
C PRO A 224 8.97 -15.39 -11.36
N GLU A 225 8.90 -15.34 -10.02
CA GLU A 225 8.45 -16.46 -9.21
C GLU A 225 6.95 -16.71 -9.34
N VAL A 226 6.14 -15.67 -9.62
CA VAL A 226 4.72 -15.84 -10.00
C VAL A 226 4.60 -16.77 -11.20
N ILE A 227 5.36 -16.53 -12.26
CA ILE A 227 5.24 -17.30 -13.50
C ILE A 227 5.69 -18.75 -13.29
N LYS A 228 6.80 -18.96 -12.55
CA LYS A 228 7.28 -20.30 -12.18
C LYS A 228 6.27 -21.05 -11.31
N ALA A 229 5.67 -20.36 -10.33
CA ALA A 229 4.68 -20.95 -9.44
C ALA A 229 3.42 -21.41 -10.18
N LEU A 230 3.04 -20.77 -11.30
CA LEU A 230 1.88 -21.14 -12.10
C LEU A 230 2.08 -22.41 -12.95
N ARG A 231 3.28 -22.98 -13.03
CA ARG A 231 3.57 -24.17 -13.85
C ARG A 231 2.60 -25.34 -13.66
N PRO A 232 2.26 -25.77 -12.42
CA PRO A 232 1.31 -26.86 -12.23
C PRO A 232 -0.10 -26.55 -12.75
N VAL A 233 -0.49 -25.27 -12.80
CA VAL A 233 -1.75 -24.84 -13.43
C VAL A 233 -1.68 -25.08 -14.93
N TRP A 234 -0.60 -24.62 -15.58
CA TRP A 234 -0.37 -24.82 -17.00
C TRP A 234 -0.27 -26.31 -17.39
N GLU A 235 0.37 -27.14 -16.56
CA GLU A 235 0.46 -28.58 -16.78
C GLU A 235 -0.90 -29.30 -16.72
N LEU A 236 -1.82 -28.85 -15.85
CA LEU A 236 -3.20 -29.32 -15.86
C LEU A 236 -3.91 -28.93 -17.16
N LEU A 237 -3.70 -27.69 -17.63
CA LEU A 237 -4.29 -27.17 -18.86
C LEU A 237 -3.74 -27.84 -20.14
N ARG A 238 -2.65 -28.62 -20.02
CA ARG A 238 -2.03 -29.38 -21.11
C ARG A 238 -2.76 -30.68 -21.45
N GLU A 239 -3.70 -31.16 -20.64
CA GLU A 239 -4.54 -32.34 -20.96
C GLU A 239 -5.70 -31.93 -21.88
N VAL A 240 -5.29 -31.55 -23.08
CA VAL A 240 -6.06 -30.76 -24.05
C VAL A 240 -7.34 -31.47 -24.54
N GLU A 241 -7.32 -32.80 -24.63
CA GLU A 241 -8.46 -33.60 -25.09
C GLU A 241 -9.53 -33.82 -24.00
N GLU A 242 -9.13 -33.88 -22.73
CA GLU A 242 -10.10 -33.94 -21.62
C GLU A 242 -10.86 -32.62 -21.51
N ILE A 243 -10.16 -31.49 -21.67
CA ILE A 243 -10.78 -30.17 -21.68
C ILE A 243 -11.75 -30.02 -22.85
N LYS A 244 -11.38 -30.47 -24.06
CA LYS A 244 -12.27 -30.48 -25.22
C LYS A 244 -13.55 -31.28 -24.95
N LYS A 245 -13.42 -32.49 -24.39
CA LYS A 245 -14.57 -33.32 -23.99
C LYS A 245 -15.46 -32.63 -22.95
N LEU A 246 -14.85 -31.98 -21.96
CA LEU A 246 -15.58 -31.21 -20.94
C LEU A 246 -16.40 -30.07 -21.55
N LEU A 247 -15.84 -29.36 -22.55
CA LEU A 247 -16.52 -28.26 -23.23
C LEU A 247 -17.67 -28.76 -24.10
N ILE A 248 -17.45 -29.83 -24.88
CA ILE A 248 -18.49 -30.44 -25.73
C ILE A 248 -19.67 -30.94 -24.90
N ALA A 249 -19.38 -31.59 -23.77
CA ALA A 249 -20.42 -32.06 -22.86
C ALA A 249 -21.21 -30.90 -22.19
N ASP A 250 -20.66 -29.68 -22.17
CA ASP A 250 -21.38 -28.45 -21.76
C ASP A 250 -22.00 -27.71 -22.97
N SER A 251 -22.35 -28.45 -24.02
CA SER A 251 -23.00 -27.97 -25.25
C SER A 251 -22.21 -26.94 -26.07
N ILE A 252 -20.89 -26.86 -25.90
CA ILE A 252 -20.05 -26.03 -26.77
C ILE A 252 -19.83 -26.77 -28.09
N PRO A 253 -20.09 -26.15 -29.26
CA PRO A 253 -19.85 -26.77 -30.56
C PRO A 253 -18.41 -27.24 -30.70
N GLU A 254 -18.19 -28.39 -31.34
CA GLU A 254 -16.86 -29.01 -31.46
C GLU A 254 -15.81 -28.07 -32.08
N ALA A 255 -16.21 -27.27 -33.08
CA ALA A 255 -15.34 -26.27 -33.69
C ALA A 255 -14.87 -25.22 -32.67
N ALA A 256 -15.79 -24.66 -31.88
CA ALA A 256 -15.46 -23.68 -30.83
C ALA A 256 -14.65 -24.29 -29.67
N ALA A 257 -14.93 -25.53 -29.30
CA ALA A 257 -14.12 -26.27 -28.32
C ALA A 257 -12.68 -26.48 -28.81
N THR A 258 -12.50 -26.67 -30.12
CA THR A 258 -11.18 -26.81 -30.78
C THR A 258 -10.41 -25.49 -30.83
N GLU A 259 -11.07 -24.36 -31.05
CA GLU A 259 -10.42 -23.03 -30.99
C GLU A 259 -10.01 -22.66 -29.56
N PHE A 260 -10.89 -22.90 -28.58
CA PHE A 260 -10.60 -22.65 -27.17
C PHE A 260 -9.40 -23.47 -26.68
N ARG A 261 -9.37 -24.73 -27.10
CA ARG A 261 -8.26 -25.66 -26.91
C ARG A 261 -6.94 -25.10 -27.43
N ASP A 262 -6.93 -24.57 -28.65
CA ASP A 262 -5.73 -24.00 -29.27
C ASP A 262 -5.26 -22.73 -28.55
N ALA A 263 -6.19 -21.91 -28.08
CA ALA A 263 -5.88 -20.73 -27.26
C ALA A 263 -5.17 -21.11 -25.95
N LEU A 264 -5.67 -22.12 -25.22
CA LEU A 264 -5.03 -22.62 -24.00
C LEU A 264 -3.63 -23.19 -24.28
N GLN A 265 -3.46 -23.91 -25.39
CA GLN A 265 -2.16 -24.44 -25.78
C GLN A 265 -1.16 -23.34 -26.12
N SER A 266 -1.59 -22.27 -26.81
CA SER A 266 -0.72 -21.11 -27.08
C SER A 266 -0.34 -20.36 -25.80
N LEU A 267 -1.26 -20.23 -24.84
CA LEU A 267 -0.99 -19.63 -23.53
C LEU A 267 -0.02 -20.48 -22.70
N PHE A 268 -0.18 -21.80 -22.72
CA PHE A 268 0.78 -22.75 -22.13
C PHE A 268 2.18 -22.56 -22.73
N ASN A 269 2.27 -22.53 -24.07
CA ASN A 269 3.54 -22.38 -24.78
C ASN A 269 4.21 -21.04 -24.45
N LEU A 270 3.43 -19.97 -24.28
CA LEU A 270 3.93 -18.68 -23.84
C LEU A 270 4.48 -18.75 -22.42
N ALA A 271 3.71 -19.26 -21.45
CA ALA A 271 4.14 -19.38 -20.06
C ALA A 271 5.38 -20.28 -19.90
N SER A 272 5.47 -21.36 -20.67
CA SER A 272 6.60 -22.29 -20.68
C SER A 272 7.93 -21.65 -21.11
N LYS A 273 7.91 -20.58 -21.92
CA LYS A 273 9.12 -19.85 -22.31
C LYS A 273 9.76 -19.08 -21.16
N PHE A 274 9.00 -18.73 -20.12
CA PHE A 274 9.53 -18.05 -18.93
C PHE A 274 10.22 -19.00 -17.93
N ASP A 275 10.04 -20.32 -18.10
CA ASP A 275 10.53 -21.33 -17.17
C ASP A 275 11.75 -22.11 -17.72
N HIS A 276 12.05 -21.98 -19.02
CA HIS A 276 13.11 -22.75 -19.68
C HIS A 276 14.38 -21.93 -19.91
N ALA A 277 15.41 -22.18 -19.10
CA ALA A 277 16.76 -21.66 -19.33
C ALA A 277 17.43 -22.21 -20.61
N LEU A 278 16.90 -23.30 -21.18
CA LEU A 278 17.45 -23.98 -22.35
C LEU A 278 16.35 -24.26 -23.39
N GLU A 279 16.67 -24.14 -24.67
CA GLU A 279 15.78 -24.58 -25.75
C GLU A 279 15.53 -26.10 -25.73
N ARG A 280 14.56 -26.56 -26.53
CA ARG A 280 14.26 -28.00 -26.73
C ARG A 280 15.48 -28.84 -27.13
N ASP A 281 16.52 -28.23 -27.69
CA ASP A 281 17.77 -28.90 -28.06
C ASP A 281 18.73 -29.15 -26.88
N ARG A 282 18.42 -28.62 -25.68
CA ARG A 282 19.23 -28.68 -24.44
C ARG A 282 20.66 -28.13 -24.55
N LYS A 283 20.99 -27.43 -25.62
CA LYS A 283 22.32 -26.86 -25.91
C LYS A 283 22.30 -25.33 -25.97
N THR A 284 21.16 -24.74 -26.31
CA THR A 284 21.04 -23.29 -26.49
C THR A 284 20.43 -22.64 -25.26
N LEU A 285 21.19 -21.78 -24.57
CA LEU A 285 20.70 -20.96 -23.44
C LEU A 285 19.69 -19.93 -23.96
N GLN A 286 18.48 -19.94 -23.41
CA GLN A 286 17.52 -18.88 -23.71
C GLN A 286 17.95 -17.58 -23.02
N PRO A 287 17.75 -16.42 -23.66
CA PRO A 287 17.95 -15.14 -22.99
C PRO A 287 17.02 -15.09 -21.76
N ASP A 288 17.57 -14.69 -20.62
CA ASP A 288 16.85 -14.57 -19.36
C ASP A 288 15.67 -13.60 -19.51
N ILE A 289 14.45 -14.14 -19.59
CA ILE A 289 13.24 -13.34 -19.75
C ILE A 289 12.88 -12.77 -18.38
N LYS A 290 13.30 -11.52 -18.14
CA LYS A 290 12.90 -10.79 -16.94
C LYS A 290 11.42 -10.43 -17.01
N ALA A 291 10.60 -11.22 -16.34
CA ALA A 291 9.19 -10.93 -16.16
C ALA A 291 8.99 -9.57 -15.46
N GLN A 292 8.18 -8.71 -16.06
CA GLN A 292 7.73 -7.46 -15.48
C GLN A 292 6.43 -7.69 -14.68
N LYS A 293 6.00 -6.65 -13.96
CA LYS A 293 4.76 -6.65 -13.19
C LYS A 293 3.55 -7.02 -14.06
N GLU A 294 3.46 -6.44 -15.25
CA GLU A 294 2.38 -6.64 -16.22
C GLU A 294 2.30 -8.09 -16.70
N ASP A 295 3.44 -8.73 -16.93
CA ASP A 295 3.53 -10.13 -17.36
C ASP A 295 3.00 -11.07 -16.28
N ALA A 296 3.39 -10.83 -15.03
CA ALA A 296 2.92 -11.61 -13.88
C ALA A 296 1.40 -11.46 -13.67
N TYR A 297 0.86 -10.25 -13.80
CA TYR A 297 -0.59 -10.03 -13.73
C TYR A 297 -1.34 -10.73 -14.85
N PHE A 298 -0.85 -10.63 -16.08
CA PHE A 298 -1.47 -11.30 -17.22
C PHE A 298 -1.49 -12.81 -17.02
N ALA A 299 -0.34 -13.41 -16.70
CA ALA A 299 -0.21 -14.85 -16.48
C ALA A 299 -1.11 -15.33 -15.34
N PHE A 300 -1.10 -14.64 -14.19
CA PHE A 300 -1.94 -14.99 -13.04
C PHE A 300 -3.43 -14.90 -13.35
N SER A 301 -3.86 -13.84 -14.05
CA SER A 301 -5.28 -13.62 -14.37
C SER A 301 -5.82 -14.68 -15.32
N VAL A 302 -5.06 -15.00 -16.37
CA VAL A 302 -5.44 -16.02 -17.34
C VAL A 302 -5.43 -17.41 -16.72
N ALA A 303 -4.41 -17.74 -15.91
CA ALA A 303 -4.33 -19.03 -15.22
C ALA A 303 -5.52 -19.23 -14.27
N SER A 304 -5.82 -18.22 -13.44
CA SER A 304 -6.95 -18.26 -12.50
C SER A 304 -8.29 -18.41 -13.23
N ALA A 305 -8.52 -17.61 -14.28
CA ALA A 305 -9.76 -17.66 -15.05
C ALA A 305 -9.94 -19.02 -15.75
N SER A 306 -8.87 -19.55 -16.36
CA SER A 306 -8.88 -20.85 -17.03
C SER A 306 -9.15 -21.99 -16.05
N LEU A 307 -8.48 -21.97 -14.90
CA LEU A 307 -8.69 -22.96 -13.84
C LEU A 307 -10.12 -22.89 -13.30
N ASN A 308 -10.67 -21.69 -13.09
CA ASN A 308 -12.05 -21.51 -12.62
C ASN A 308 -13.07 -22.04 -13.63
N LEU A 309 -12.89 -21.73 -14.91
CA LEU A 309 -13.76 -22.24 -15.97
C LEU A 309 -13.79 -23.77 -15.99
N ILE A 310 -12.61 -24.40 -16.02
CA ILE A 310 -12.50 -25.85 -16.19
C ILE A 310 -12.97 -26.58 -14.93
N THR A 311 -12.58 -26.12 -13.74
CA THR A 311 -13.04 -26.70 -12.49
C THR A 311 -14.56 -26.64 -12.39
N ARG A 312 -15.19 -25.46 -12.61
CA ARG A 312 -16.65 -25.32 -12.58
C ARG A 312 -17.37 -26.22 -13.60
N LYS A 313 -16.86 -26.32 -14.83
CA LYS A 313 -17.44 -27.21 -15.84
C LYS A 313 -17.26 -28.68 -15.48
N GLY A 314 -16.10 -29.07 -14.94
CA GLY A 314 -15.86 -30.40 -14.41
C GLY A 314 -16.80 -30.79 -13.27
N PHE A 315 -17.20 -29.83 -12.41
CA PHE A 315 -18.20 -30.07 -11.36
C PHE A 315 -19.61 -30.27 -11.89
N ARG A 316 -20.04 -29.49 -12.88
CA ARG A 316 -21.42 -29.58 -13.39
C ARG A 316 -21.73 -30.96 -13.94
N GLN A 317 -20.75 -31.65 -14.51
CA GLN A 317 -20.92 -33.01 -15.03
C GLN A 317 -21.04 -34.10 -13.94
N SER A 318 -20.85 -33.73 -12.67
CA SER A 318 -20.97 -34.63 -11.51
C SER A 318 -22.31 -34.53 -10.77
N THR A 319 -23.23 -33.67 -11.26
CA THR A 319 -24.61 -33.47 -10.76
C THR A 319 -25.59 -33.90 -11.83
#